data_AF-A0A2V9SU15-F1
#
_entry.id   AF-A0A2V9SU15-F1
#
_cell.length_a   1.000
_cell.length_b   1.000
_cell.length_c   1.000
_cell.angle_alpha   90.00
_cell.angle_beta   90.00
_cell.angle_gamma   90.00
#
_symmetry.space_group_name_H-M   'P 1'
#
loop_
_entity.id
_entity.type
_entity.pdbx_description
1 polymer ?
#
loop_
_entity_poly.entity_id
_entity_poly.type
_entity_poly.pdbx_seq_one_letter_code
_entity_poly.pdbx_strand_id
1 'polypeptide(L)'
;MHLDLGMSQTPEANARKAQRGDQAALEEVIAQIQGKVYGLALRMLWHPEDAQDATQEILLRVVTHLVTFRGESTFFTWVYRIAANHLLRFRKSRLEEQGFTFEMFGKDLEEGLSDSSVHPDDSILFQEIRVGCTLGMLLCLDRPHRLAYILGEILEMDGNEASAILGVRPVTFRKRLERARAQIVDFMQARCGLANARNACRCRRRLKQAVERKRVDRQNLLFGHDPENARAFSKVLVNIRQLEETQRAVALFRSHPEYAVPNFTIAV
;
A
#
# COMPACT_ATOMS: atom_id res chain seq x y z
N MET A 1 -39.75 1.21 18.18
CA MET A 1 -38.51 0.50 18.53
C MET A 1 -37.38 1.22 17.83
N HIS A 2 -36.84 2.25 18.47
CA HIS A 2 -35.76 3.06 17.91
C HIS A 2 -34.47 2.24 17.97
N LEU A 3 -33.92 1.90 16.80
CA LEU A 3 -32.54 1.45 16.70
C LEU A 3 -31.67 2.67 17.00
N ASP A 4 -31.05 2.68 18.18
CA ASP A 4 -29.90 3.51 18.47
C ASP A 4 -28.82 3.17 17.44
N LEU A 5 -28.70 3.99 16.41
CA LEU A 5 -27.51 4.08 15.58
C LEU A 5 -26.42 4.69 16.48
N GLY A 6 -25.87 3.83 17.32
CA GLY A 6 -24.93 4.17 18.38
C GLY A 6 -23.79 5.01 17.82
N MET A 7 -23.49 6.09 18.52
CA MET A 7 -22.28 6.89 18.32
C MET A 7 -21.10 5.95 18.06
N SER A 8 -20.50 6.04 16.87
CA SER A 8 -19.26 5.33 16.56
C SER A 8 -18.24 5.71 17.63
N GLN A 9 -17.97 4.78 18.53
CA GLN A 9 -17.02 4.97 19.62
C GLN A 9 -15.61 4.95 19.03
N THR A 10 -14.70 5.73 19.62
CA THR A 10 -13.33 5.80 19.15
C THR A 10 -12.64 4.44 19.23
N PRO A 11 -11.66 4.15 18.37
CA PRO A 11 -10.90 2.89 18.43
C PRO A 11 -10.32 2.63 19.83
N GLU A 12 -9.89 3.68 20.53
CA GLU A 12 -9.38 3.60 21.90
C GLU A 12 -10.46 3.18 22.92
N ALA A 13 -11.68 3.68 22.77
CA ALA A 13 -12.79 3.33 23.64
C ALA A 13 -13.20 1.86 23.43
N ASN A 14 -13.29 1.42 22.17
CA ASN A 14 -13.58 0.04 21.82
C ASN A 14 -12.46 -0.90 22.30
N ALA A 15 -11.19 -0.51 22.13
CA ALA A 15 -10.05 -1.28 22.65
C ALA A 15 -10.16 -1.48 24.18
N ARG A 16 -10.49 -0.44 24.95
CA ARG A 16 -10.67 -0.56 26.42
C ARG A 16 -11.85 -1.46 26.82
N LYS A 17 -12.91 -1.50 26.03
CA LYS A 17 -14.04 -2.42 26.25
C LYS A 17 -13.64 -3.85 25.91
N ALA A 18 -13.02 -4.07 24.76
CA ALA A 18 -12.52 -5.36 24.33
C ALA A 18 -11.51 -5.97 25.31
N GLN A 19 -10.63 -5.14 25.92
CA GLN A 19 -9.73 -5.56 27.01
C GLN A 19 -10.45 -6.16 28.23
N ARG A 20 -11.73 -5.82 28.44
CA ARG A 20 -12.58 -6.32 29.52
C ARG A 20 -13.48 -7.49 29.09
N GLY A 21 -13.26 -8.04 27.89
CA GLY A 21 -14.03 -9.17 27.35
C GLY A 21 -15.28 -8.80 26.55
N ASP A 22 -15.46 -7.53 26.19
CA ASP A 22 -16.56 -7.12 25.30
C ASP A 22 -16.27 -7.57 23.85
N GLN A 23 -16.94 -8.64 23.42
CA GLN A 23 -16.78 -9.24 22.10
C GLN A 23 -17.20 -8.28 20.97
N ALA A 24 -18.31 -7.56 21.14
CA ALA A 24 -18.78 -6.62 20.11
C ALA A 24 -17.80 -5.46 19.93
N ALA A 25 -17.19 -4.98 21.01
CA ALA A 25 -16.14 -3.97 20.93
C ALA A 25 -14.87 -4.50 20.24
N LEU A 26 -14.54 -5.79 20.40
CA LEU A 26 -13.41 -6.42 19.72
C LEU A 26 -13.66 -6.55 18.21
N GLU A 27 -14.86 -6.98 17.81
CA GLU A 27 -15.27 -7.06 16.40
C GLU A 27 -15.17 -5.68 15.74
N GLU A 28 -15.64 -4.63 16.42
CA GLU A 28 -15.53 -3.25 15.94
C GLU A 28 -14.07 -2.80 15.83
N VAL A 29 -13.20 -3.13 16.79
CA VAL A 29 -11.76 -2.86 16.70
C VAL A 29 -11.14 -3.51 15.46
N ILE A 30 -11.45 -4.79 15.20
CA ILE A 30 -10.94 -5.53 14.04
C ILE A 30 -11.43 -4.89 12.74
N ALA A 31 -12.72 -4.56 12.66
CA ALA A 31 -13.33 -3.91 11.50
C ALA A 31 -12.66 -2.57 11.16
N GLN A 32 -12.28 -1.79 12.17
CA GLN A 32 -11.63 -0.49 12.00
C GLN A 32 -10.17 -0.58 11.52
N ILE A 33 -9.47 -1.69 11.79
CA ILE A 33 -8.04 -1.83 11.49
C ILE A 33 -7.75 -2.71 10.26
N GLN A 34 -8.63 -3.66 9.92
CA GLN A 34 -8.35 -4.68 8.89
C GLN A 34 -7.93 -4.08 7.54
N GLY A 35 -8.64 -3.06 7.04
CA GLY A 35 -8.33 -2.43 5.75
C GLY A 35 -7.00 -1.66 5.78
N LYS A 36 -6.68 -1.04 6.91
CA LYS A 36 -5.42 -0.30 7.11
C LYS A 36 -4.23 -1.25 7.17
N VAL A 37 -4.36 -2.35 7.91
CA VAL A 37 -3.34 -3.39 8.00
C VAL A 37 -3.13 -4.06 6.64
N TYR A 38 -4.22 -4.41 5.95
CA TYR A 38 -4.14 -4.97 4.60
C TYR A 38 -3.47 -4.03 3.61
N GLY A 39 -3.84 -2.74 3.63
CA GLY A 39 -3.19 -1.74 2.77
C GLY A 39 -1.70 -1.56 3.05
N LEU A 40 -1.25 -1.71 4.30
CA LEU A 40 0.18 -1.71 4.62
C LEU A 40 0.86 -2.99 4.15
N ALA A 41 0.24 -4.15 4.39
CA ALA A 41 0.76 -5.45 3.97
C ALA A 41 0.90 -5.54 2.45
N LEU A 42 -0.09 -5.06 1.69
CA LEU A 42 -0.06 -5.05 0.23
C LEU A 42 1.07 -4.17 -0.32
N ARG A 43 1.30 -2.99 0.28
CA ARG A 43 2.43 -2.11 -0.06
C ARG A 43 3.79 -2.71 0.30
N MET A 44 3.82 -3.60 1.29
CA MET A 44 5.02 -4.31 1.69
C MET A 44 5.30 -5.56 0.86
N LEU A 45 4.26 -6.29 0.42
CA LEU A 45 4.40 -7.64 -0.12
C LEU A 45 3.98 -7.76 -1.58
N TRP A 46 3.34 -6.74 -2.15
CA TRP A 46 2.84 -6.62 -3.53
C TRP A 46 1.70 -7.57 -3.89
N HIS A 47 1.77 -8.85 -3.53
CA HIS A 47 0.76 -9.85 -3.89
C HIS A 47 -0.42 -9.88 -2.89
N PRO A 48 -1.68 -9.88 -3.35
CA PRO A 48 -2.85 -9.93 -2.47
C PRO A 48 -2.88 -11.12 -1.50
N GLU A 49 -2.49 -12.32 -1.96
CA GLU A 49 -2.49 -13.52 -1.11
C GLU A 49 -1.49 -13.40 0.06
N ASP A 50 -0.25 -12.98 -0.22
CA ASP A 50 0.75 -12.75 0.83
C ASP A 50 0.32 -11.61 1.77
N ALA A 51 -0.32 -10.58 1.23
CA ALA A 51 -0.87 -9.48 2.04
C ALA A 51 -2.03 -9.94 2.94
N GLN A 52 -2.88 -10.84 2.45
CA GLN A 52 -3.98 -11.43 3.21
C GLN A 52 -3.45 -12.28 4.36
N ASP A 53 -2.49 -13.18 4.08
CA ASP A 53 -1.86 -14.01 5.12
C ASP A 53 -1.21 -13.15 6.21
N ALA A 54 -0.37 -12.18 5.81
CA ALA A 54 0.27 -11.28 6.76
C ALA A 54 -0.76 -10.48 7.56
N THR A 55 -1.87 -10.05 6.94
CA THR A 55 -2.94 -9.33 7.63
C THR A 55 -3.59 -10.19 8.69
N GLN A 56 -3.94 -11.44 8.38
CA GLN A 56 -4.51 -12.36 9.36
C GLN A 56 -3.57 -12.55 10.56
N GLU A 57 -2.28 -12.81 10.30
CA GLU A 57 -1.29 -12.96 11.37
C GLU A 57 -1.13 -11.67 12.21
N ILE A 58 -1.16 -10.50 11.59
CA ILE A 58 -1.09 -9.21 12.30
C ILE A 58 -2.34 -8.99 13.14
N LEU A 59 -3.53 -9.23 12.60
CA LEU A 59 -4.78 -9.04 13.32
C LEU A 59 -4.85 -9.99 14.53
N LEU A 60 -4.44 -11.25 14.39
CA LEU A 60 -4.28 -12.19 15.52
C LEU A 60 -3.31 -11.66 16.58
N ARG A 61 -2.16 -11.09 16.16
CA ARG A 61 -1.21 -10.46 17.08
C ARG A 61 -1.82 -9.26 17.80
N VAL A 62 -2.59 -8.42 17.10
CA VAL A 62 -3.30 -7.29 17.70
C VAL A 62 -4.28 -7.78 18.76
N VAL A 63 -5.12 -8.77 18.45
CA VAL A 63 -6.10 -9.32 19.42
C VAL A 63 -5.38 -9.90 20.64
N THR A 64 -4.39 -10.76 20.43
CA THR A 64 -3.63 -11.41 21.52
C THR A 64 -2.84 -10.44 22.40
N HIS A 65 -2.40 -9.31 21.85
CA HIS A 65 -1.64 -8.30 22.59
C HIS A 65 -2.50 -7.12 23.03
N LEU A 66 -3.81 -7.13 22.78
CA LEU A 66 -4.69 -5.97 23.01
C LEU A 66 -4.64 -5.47 24.46
N VAL A 67 -4.50 -6.38 25.43
CA VAL A 67 -4.31 -6.06 26.86
C VAL A 67 -3.09 -5.18 27.15
N THR A 68 -2.10 -5.17 26.26
CA THR A 68 -0.88 -4.35 26.41
C THR A 68 -1.05 -2.91 25.93
N PHE A 69 -2.14 -2.58 25.24
CA PHE A 69 -2.43 -1.22 24.82
C PHE A 69 -2.82 -0.34 26.02
N ARG A 70 -1.95 0.63 26.37
CA ARG A 70 -2.13 1.51 27.53
C ARG A 70 -2.64 2.92 27.20
N GLY A 71 -2.81 3.24 25.92
CA GLY A 71 -3.19 4.59 25.47
C GLY A 71 -2.05 5.62 25.52
N GLU A 72 -0.80 5.17 25.54
CA GLU A 72 0.41 6.03 25.47
C GLU A 72 0.69 6.54 24.04
N SER A 73 -0.01 5.99 23.05
CA SER A 73 -0.07 6.44 21.66
C SER A 73 -1.53 6.35 21.18
N THR A 74 -1.80 6.87 19.97
CA THR A 74 -3.05 6.51 19.28
C THR A 74 -3.14 5.00 19.11
N PHE A 75 -4.36 4.48 19.03
CA PHE A 75 -4.56 3.04 18.82
C PHE A 75 -3.96 2.58 17.49
N PHE A 76 -4.12 3.36 16.42
CA PHE A 76 -3.54 3.04 15.11
C PHE A 76 -2.02 3.01 15.13
N THR A 77 -1.34 3.90 15.86
CA THR A 77 0.12 3.84 15.99
C THR A 77 0.59 2.57 16.70
N TRP A 78 -0.14 2.13 17.72
CA TRP A 78 0.16 0.86 18.39
C TRP A 78 -0.03 -0.35 17.46
N VAL A 79 -1.12 -0.38 16.66
CA VAL A 79 -1.38 -1.41 15.65
C VAL A 79 -0.31 -1.40 14.56
N TYR A 80 0.04 -0.23 14.02
CA TYR A 80 1.06 -0.12 12.98
C TYR A 80 2.43 -0.55 13.48
N ARG A 81 2.76 -0.34 14.77
CA ARG A 81 3.99 -0.87 15.36
C ARG A 81 4.02 -2.40 15.34
N ILE A 82 2.90 -3.07 15.64
CA ILE A 82 2.79 -4.53 15.54
C ILE A 82 2.93 -4.96 14.07
N ALA A 83 2.20 -4.31 13.16
CA ALA A 83 2.21 -4.60 11.74
C ALA A 83 3.61 -4.43 11.12
N ALA A 84 4.27 -3.31 11.37
CA ALA A 84 5.61 -3.01 10.86
C ALA A 84 6.64 -4.04 11.33
N ASN A 85 6.64 -4.37 12.62
CA ASN A 85 7.54 -5.39 13.17
C ASN A 85 7.31 -6.76 12.55
N HIS A 86 6.05 -7.14 12.32
CA HIS A 86 5.70 -8.38 11.66
C HIS A 86 6.15 -8.39 10.19
N LEU A 87 5.80 -7.36 9.41
CA LEU A 87 6.11 -7.26 7.99
C LEU A 87 7.61 -7.16 7.70
N LEU A 88 8.41 -6.59 8.61
CA LEU A 88 9.87 -6.62 8.50
C LEU A 88 10.43 -8.05 8.49
N ARG A 89 9.79 -8.96 9.23
CA ARG A 89 10.25 -10.35 9.45
C ARG A 89 9.43 -11.39 8.72
N PHE A 90 8.36 -11.01 8.05
CA PHE A 90 7.52 -11.90 7.26
C PHE A 90 8.36 -12.60 6.19
N ARG A 91 7.93 -13.77 5.72
CA ARG A 91 8.62 -14.45 4.61
C ARG A 91 8.79 -13.49 3.41
N LYS A 92 9.87 -13.66 2.64
CA LYS A 92 10.10 -12.85 1.44
C LYS A 92 9.05 -13.21 0.39
N SER A 93 8.54 -12.21 -0.33
CA SER A 93 7.77 -12.52 -1.53
C SER A 93 8.68 -13.10 -2.60
N ARG A 94 8.12 -13.80 -3.59
CA ARG A 94 8.88 -14.37 -4.72
C ARG A 94 9.75 -13.33 -5.43
N LEU A 95 9.27 -12.09 -5.56
CA LEU A 95 10.01 -10.99 -6.17
C LEU A 95 11.19 -10.54 -5.29
N GLU A 96 11.01 -10.50 -3.96
CA GLU A 96 12.10 -10.18 -3.03
C GLU A 96 13.18 -11.28 -3.01
N GLU A 97 12.81 -12.55 -3.16
CA GLU A 97 13.75 -13.67 -3.25
C GLU A 97 14.59 -13.62 -4.53
N GLN A 98 13.99 -13.15 -5.63
CA GLN A 98 14.67 -12.94 -6.90
C GLN A 98 15.57 -11.69 -6.92
N GLY A 99 15.64 -10.96 -5.80
CA GLY A 99 16.47 -9.75 -5.69
C GLY A 99 15.95 -8.61 -6.57
N PHE A 100 14.64 -8.45 -6.71
CA PHE A 100 14.04 -7.42 -7.56
C PHE A 100 14.54 -6.00 -7.22
N THR A 101 15.30 -5.38 -8.12
CA THR A 101 15.89 -4.04 -7.95
C THR A 101 15.30 -3.01 -8.91
N PHE A 102 15.61 -1.73 -8.69
CA PHE A 102 15.28 -0.66 -9.65
C PHE A 102 15.93 -0.87 -11.02
N GLU A 103 17.13 -1.46 -11.09
CA GLU A 103 17.78 -1.76 -12.37
C GLU A 103 17.01 -2.83 -13.15
N MET A 104 16.68 -3.94 -12.48
CA MET A 104 15.86 -5.00 -13.07
C MET A 104 14.50 -4.49 -13.51
N PHE A 105 13.87 -3.65 -12.69
CA PHE A 105 12.58 -3.06 -13.03
C PHE A 105 12.72 -2.08 -14.21
N GLY A 106 13.78 -1.29 -14.27
CA GLY A 106 14.07 -0.40 -15.40
C GLY A 106 14.18 -1.15 -16.71
N LYS A 107 14.95 -2.25 -16.73
CA LYS A 107 15.09 -3.13 -17.90
C LYS A 107 13.75 -3.74 -18.32
N ASP A 108 12.97 -4.22 -17.35
CA ASP A 108 11.63 -4.72 -17.62
C ASP A 108 10.70 -3.64 -18.19
N LEU A 109 10.82 -2.39 -17.73
CA LEU A 109 10.08 -1.25 -18.25
C LEU A 109 10.41 -0.92 -19.71
N GLU A 110 11.66 -1.12 -20.14
CA GLU A 110 12.11 -0.89 -21.51
C GLU A 110 11.66 -2.02 -22.45
N GLU A 111 11.88 -3.28 -22.05
CA GLU A 111 11.60 -4.46 -22.87
C GLU A 111 10.09 -4.75 -23.03
N GLY A 112 9.29 -4.33 -22.05
CA GLY A 112 7.84 -4.56 -22.06
C GLY A 112 7.02 -3.43 -22.72
N LEU A 113 7.64 -2.58 -23.54
CA LEU A 113 6.92 -1.57 -24.31
C LEU A 113 6.43 -2.15 -25.64
N SER A 114 5.15 -1.98 -25.92
CA SER A 114 4.55 -2.35 -27.19
C SER A 114 3.59 -1.26 -27.66
N ASP A 115 3.58 -1.01 -28.95
CA ASP A 115 2.52 -0.22 -29.56
C ASP A 115 1.31 -1.14 -29.75
N SER A 116 0.22 -0.81 -29.08
CA SER A 116 -1.01 -1.60 -29.08
C SER A 116 -2.20 -0.64 -29.10
N SER A 117 -3.23 -1.02 -29.84
CA SER A 117 -4.50 -0.29 -29.87
C SER A 117 -5.12 -0.28 -28.47
N VAL A 118 -5.51 0.91 -28.01
CA VAL A 118 -6.20 1.12 -26.75
C VAL A 118 -7.69 0.88 -26.98
N HIS A 119 -8.31 -0.05 -26.23
CA HIS A 119 -9.76 -0.14 -26.17
C HIS A 119 -10.30 0.78 -25.05
N PRO A 120 -11.45 1.45 -25.23
CA PRO A 120 -12.09 2.23 -24.17
C PRO A 120 -12.31 1.45 -22.86
N ASP A 121 -12.51 0.14 -22.97
CA ASP A 121 -12.75 -0.75 -21.82
C ASP A 121 -11.47 -1.13 -21.06
N ASP A 122 -10.28 -0.81 -21.58
CA ASP A 122 -9.00 -1.12 -20.93
C ASP A 122 -8.70 -0.23 -19.72
N SER A 123 -9.55 0.74 -19.40
CA SER A 123 -9.32 1.72 -18.32
C SER A 123 -9.01 1.07 -16.96
N ILE A 124 -9.69 -0.02 -16.62
CA ILE A 124 -9.45 -0.79 -15.41
C ILE A 124 -8.13 -1.58 -15.48
N LEU A 125 -7.76 -2.08 -16.65
CA LEU A 125 -6.46 -2.74 -16.88
C LEU A 125 -5.29 -1.75 -16.77
N PHE A 126 -5.50 -0.49 -17.18
CA PHE A 126 -4.50 0.55 -16.96
C PHE A 126 -4.39 0.94 -15.49
N GLN A 127 -5.47 0.86 -14.71
CA GLN A 127 -5.37 0.98 -13.25
C GLN A 127 -4.57 -0.18 -12.66
N GLU A 128 -4.87 -1.42 -13.05
CA GLU A 128 -4.15 -2.61 -12.61
C GLU A 128 -2.63 -2.46 -12.82
N ILE A 129 -2.21 -2.03 -14.01
CA ILE A 129 -0.80 -1.77 -14.33
C ILE A 129 -0.22 -0.66 -13.46
N ARG A 130 -0.96 0.44 -13.24
CA ARG A 130 -0.49 1.56 -12.42
C ARG A 130 -0.24 1.12 -10.99
N VAL A 131 -1.23 0.45 -10.38
CA VAL A 131 -1.13 -0.07 -9.02
C VAL A 131 0.00 -1.09 -8.92
N GLY A 132 0.06 -2.04 -9.86
CA GLY A 132 1.13 -3.03 -9.89
C GLY A 132 2.52 -2.40 -10.05
N CYS A 133 2.66 -1.33 -10.84
CA CYS A 133 3.93 -0.63 -11.00
C CYS A 133 4.36 0.11 -9.74
N THR A 134 3.44 0.81 -9.05
CA THR A 134 3.79 1.54 -7.82
C THR A 134 4.14 0.58 -6.69
N LEU A 135 3.34 -0.48 -6.49
CA LEU A 135 3.69 -1.55 -5.55
C LEU A 135 5.02 -2.21 -5.93
N GLY A 136 5.28 -2.42 -7.23
CA GLY A 136 6.55 -2.96 -7.72
C GLY A 136 7.74 -2.04 -7.40
N MET A 137 7.59 -0.72 -7.52
CA MET A 137 8.63 0.25 -7.15
C MET A 137 8.95 0.21 -5.66
N LEU A 138 7.94 -0.03 -4.81
CA LEU A 138 8.17 -0.23 -3.37
C LEU A 138 9.03 -1.47 -3.13
N LEU A 139 8.80 -2.57 -3.87
CA LEU A 139 9.60 -3.79 -3.73
C LEU A 139 11.08 -3.60 -4.08
N CYS A 140 11.43 -2.65 -4.94
CA CYS A 140 12.82 -2.32 -5.26
C CYS A 140 13.60 -1.72 -4.08
N LEU A 141 12.90 -1.18 -3.07
CA LEU A 141 13.51 -0.73 -1.82
C LEU A 141 13.71 -1.92 -0.87
N ASP A 142 14.75 -1.86 -0.04
CA ASP A 142 14.81 -2.75 1.12
C ASP A 142 13.65 -2.48 2.09
N ARG A 143 13.28 -3.46 2.92
CA ARG A 143 12.10 -3.36 3.79
C ARG A 143 12.12 -2.16 4.75
N PRO A 144 13.24 -1.82 5.42
CA PRO A 144 13.31 -0.61 6.25
C PRO A 144 13.06 0.71 5.50
N HIS A 145 13.60 0.87 4.30
CA HIS A 145 13.38 2.06 3.47
C HIS A 145 11.96 2.07 2.89
N ARG A 146 11.45 0.90 2.47
CA ARG A 146 10.07 0.70 2.01
C ARG A 146 9.07 1.14 3.06
N LEU A 147 9.20 0.66 4.30
CA LEU A 147 8.32 1.07 5.39
C LEU A 147 8.43 2.56 5.69
N ALA A 148 9.64 3.13 5.72
CA ALA A 148 9.80 4.56 5.95
C ALA A 148 9.04 5.38 4.90
N TYR A 149 9.17 5.00 3.62
CA TYR A 149 8.44 5.63 2.51
C TYR A 149 6.93 5.47 2.64
N ILE A 150 6.42 4.27 2.98
CA ILE A 150 4.98 4.05 3.14
C ILE A 150 4.43 4.92 4.27
N LEU A 151 5.06 4.91 5.44
CA LEU A 151 4.57 5.66 6.61
C LEU A 151 4.64 7.18 6.37
N GLY A 152 5.77 7.68 5.88
CA GLY A 152 5.99 9.12 5.70
C GLY A 152 5.35 9.70 4.44
N GLU A 153 5.49 9.04 3.29
CA GLU A 153 4.95 9.57 2.04
C GLU A 153 3.51 9.17 1.80
N ILE A 154 3.13 7.92 2.05
CA ILE A 154 1.84 7.41 1.59
C ILE A 154 0.77 7.59 2.68
N LEU A 155 1.10 7.30 3.94
CA LEU A 155 0.20 7.45 5.07
C LEU A 155 0.32 8.81 5.76
N GLU A 156 1.24 9.65 5.31
CA GLU A 156 1.43 11.04 5.77
C GLU A 156 1.67 11.19 7.27
N MET A 157 2.27 10.18 7.89
CA MET A 157 2.63 10.22 9.31
C MET A 157 3.80 11.18 9.53
N ASP A 158 3.76 11.91 10.65
CA ASP A 158 4.87 12.75 11.04
C ASP A 158 6.09 11.92 11.45
N GLY A 159 7.26 12.57 11.46
CA GLY A 159 8.52 11.90 11.74
C GLY A 159 8.64 11.30 13.14
N ASN A 160 7.94 11.84 14.13
CA ASN A 160 7.94 11.29 15.48
C ASN A 160 7.07 10.03 15.53
N GLU A 161 5.84 10.11 15.03
CA GLU A 161 4.90 8.98 14.97
C GLU A 161 5.49 7.81 14.17
N ALA A 162 5.97 8.06 12.95
CA ALA A 162 6.55 7.03 12.10
C ALA A 162 7.82 6.42 12.70
N SER A 163 8.66 7.21 13.39
CA SER A 163 9.85 6.68 14.07
C SER A 163 9.51 5.78 15.26
N ALA A 164 8.44 6.12 16.00
CA ALA A 164 7.93 5.31 17.11
C ALA A 164 7.36 3.98 16.61
N ILE A 165 6.64 3.98 15.48
CA ILE A 165 6.15 2.77 14.81
C ILE A 165 7.31 1.85 14.42
N LEU A 166 8.38 2.42 13.86
CA LEU A 166 9.54 1.64 13.40
C LEU A 166 10.55 1.27 14.50
N GLY A 167 10.37 1.77 15.73
CA GLY A 167 11.31 1.55 16.83
C GLY A 167 12.71 2.11 16.57
N VAL A 168 12.81 3.24 15.87
CA VAL A 168 14.08 3.91 15.55
C VAL A 168 14.09 5.37 15.99
N ARG A 169 15.26 5.99 16.03
CA ARG A 169 15.38 7.43 16.31
C ARG A 169 14.75 8.25 15.17
N PRO A 170 14.14 9.42 15.43
CA PRO A 170 13.58 10.29 14.39
C PRO A 170 14.58 10.64 13.28
N VAL A 171 15.85 10.86 13.64
CA VAL A 171 16.94 11.11 12.67
C VAL A 171 17.15 9.92 11.73
N THR A 172 17.08 8.69 12.24
CA THR A 172 17.22 7.46 11.44
C THR A 172 16.04 7.31 10.49
N PHE A 173 14.82 7.58 10.95
CA PHE A 173 13.63 7.59 10.10
C PHE A 173 13.78 8.61 8.96
N ARG A 174 14.13 9.86 9.26
CA ARG A 174 14.32 10.91 8.25
C ARG A 174 15.33 10.52 7.18
N LYS A 175 16.48 9.96 7.57
CA LYS A 175 17.50 9.50 6.61
C LYS A 175 17.00 8.35 5.73
N ARG A 176 16.24 7.41 6.28
CA ARG A 176 15.63 6.31 5.48
C ARG A 176 14.60 6.85 4.50
N LEU A 177 13.73 7.75 4.97
CA LEU A 177 12.69 8.38 4.15
C LEU A 177 13.32 9.19 3.00
N GLU A 178 14.31 10.01 3.30
CA GLU A 178 15.04 10.81 2.31
C GLU A 178 15.67 9.92 1.23
N ARG A 179 16.39 8.86 1.62
CA ARG A 179 16.99 7.92 0.68
C ARG A 179 15.94 7.19 -0.16
N ALA A 180 14.87 6.70 0.45
CA ALA A 180 13.79 6.01 -0.25
C ALA A 180 13.11 6.93 -1.27
N ARG A 181 12.86 8.19 -0.87
CA ARG A 181 12.29 9.24 -1.73
C ARG A 181 13.19 9.50 -2.93
N ALA A 182 14.49 9.72 -2.72
CA ALA A 182 15.44 9.95 -3.81
C ALA A 182 15.42 8.79 -4.82
N GLN A 183 15.53 7.55 -4.37
CA GLN A 183 15.53 6.37 -5.25
C GLN A 183 14.26 6.25 -6.09
N ILE A 184 13.08 6.45 -5.49
CA ILE A 184 11.79 6.40 -6.20
C ILE A 184 11.67 7.57 -7.19
N VAL A 185 11.98 8.79 -6.76
CA VAL A 185 11.90 9.98 -7.63
C VAL A 185 12.84 9.83 -8.81
N ASP A 186 14.10 9.47 -8.59
CA ASP A 186 15.09 9.27 -9.66
C ASP A 186 14.63 8.22 -10.67
N PHE A 187 14.16 7.06 -10.18
CA PHE A 187 13.64 6.01 -11.05
C PHE A 187 12.44 6.48 -11.88
N MET A 188 11.48 7.14 -11.24
CA MET A 188 10.28 7.62 -11.91
C MET A 188 10.61 8.72 -12.94
N GLN A 189 11.50 9.65 -12.62
CA GLN A 189 11.93 10.71 -13.52
C GLN A 189 12.68 10.16 -14.73
N ALA A 190 13.48 9.10 -14.55
CA ALA A 190 14.21 8.47 -15.64
C ALA A 190 13.36 7.53 -16.52
N ARG A 191 12.31 6.90 -15.96
CA ARG A 191 11.62 5.77 -16.63
C ARG A 191 10.10 5.95 -16.82
N CYS A 192 9.41 6.63 -15.92
CA CYS A 192 7.94 6.69 -15.91
C CYS A 192 7.40 7.91 -16.67
N GLY A 193 6.49 7.66 -17.62
CA GLY A 193 5.82 8.69 -18.40
C GLY A 193 4.81 9.56 -17.66
N LEU A 194 4.37 9.13 -16.48
CA LEU A 194 3.47 9.91 -15.63
C LEU A 194 4.25 10.95 -14.81
N ALA A 195 5.51 10.65 -14.45
CA ALA A 195 6.39 11.58 -13.76
C ALA A 195 7.08 12.56 -14.74
N ASN A 196 7.60 12.03 -15.85
CA ASN A 196 8.26 12.80 -16.90
C ASN A 196 7.70 12.45 -18.28
N ALA A 197 7.10 13.44 -18.95
CA ALA A 197 6.45 13.26 -20.24
C ALA A 197 7.41 12.82 -21.37
N ARG A 198 8.73 13.05 -21.22
CA ARG A 198 9.74 12.65 -22.22
C ARG A 198 10.03 11.15 -22.24
N ASN A 199 9.70 10.43 -21.17
CA ASN A 199 9.95 8.99 -21.09
C ASN A 199 9.05 8.20 -22.03
N ALA A 200 9.52 7.06 -22.56
CA ALA A 200 8.74 6.24 -23.48
C ALA A 200 7.61 5.45 -22.80
N CYS A 201 7.75 5.13 -21.51
CA CYS A 201 6.79 4.33 -20.76
C CYS A 201 5.43 5.02 -20.68
N ARG A 202 4.36 4.28 -20.96
CA ARG A 202 2.97 4.67 -20.71
C ARG A 202 2.24 3.40 -20.29
N CYS A 203 1.35 3.46 -19.30
CA CYS A 203 0.62 2.28 -18.83
C CYS A 203 -0.09 1.55 -19.99
N ARG A 204 -0.65 2.29 -20.95
CA ARG A 204 -1.23 1.73 -22.19
C ARG A 204 -0.25 0.90 -23.03
N ARG A 205 1.01 1.32 -23.12
CA ARG A 205 2.07 0.62 -23.88
C ARG A 205 2.62 -0.59 -23.12
N ARG A 206 2.25 -0.76 -21.85
CA ARG A 206 2.64 -1.89 -21.00
C ARG A 206 1.62 -3.02 -21.04
N LEU A 207 0.38 -2.74 -21.44
CA LEU A 207 -0.74 -3.67 -21.25
C LEU A 207 -0.54 -4.99 -21.99
N LYS A 208 -0.22 -4.96 -23.28
CA LYS A 208 -0.05 -6.19 -24.07
C LYS A 208 1.00 -7.11 -23.45
N GLN A 209 2.20 -6.58 -23.18
CA GLN A 209 3.29 -7.33 -22.54
C GLN A 209 2.94 -7.79 -21.12
N ALA A 210 2.23 -6.98 -20.33
CA ALA A 210 1.79 -7.38 -19.00
C ALA A 210 0.82 -8.56 -19.04
N VAL A 211 -0.09 -8.60 -20.02
CA VAL A 211 -1.00 -9.74 -20.22
C VAL A 211 -0.27 -10.97 -20.76
N GLU A 212 0.59 -10.81 -21.78
CA GLU A 212 1.36 -11.92 -22.36
C GLU A 212 2.28 -12.58 -21.30
N ARG A 213 2.86 -11.77 -20.39
CA ARG A 213 3.67 -12.24 -19.26
C ARG A 213 2.84 -12.68 -18.04
N LYS A 214 1.51 -12.71 -18.13
CA LYS A 214 0.57 -13.10 -17.05
C LYS A 214 0.73 -12.27 -15.77
N ARG A 215 1.12 -11.01 -15.89
CA ARG A 215 1.14 -10.03 -14.78
C ARG A 215 -0.19 -9.30 -14.61
N VAL A 216 -0.99 -9.30 -15.67
CA VAL A 216 -2.37 -8.80 -15.67
C VAL A 216 -3.24 -9.90 -16.25
N ASP A 217 -4.22 -10.36 -15.48
CA ASP A 217 -5.28 -11.23 -15.96
C ASP A 217 -6.53 -10.39 -16.19
N ARG A 218 -7.05 -10.41 -17.43
CA ARG A 218 -8.23 -9.62 -17.80
C ARG A 218 -9.51 -10.08 -17.09
N GLN A 219 -9.56 -11.33 -16.66
CA GLN A 219 -10.71 -11.93 -16.00
C GLN A 219 -10.59 -11.86 -14.48
N ASN A 220 -9.36 -11.79 -13.96
CA ASN A 220 -9.08 -11.81 -12.54
C ASN A 220 -8.02 -10.76 -12.15
N LEU A 221 -8.46 -9.51 -12.02
CA LEU A 221 -7.60 -8.40 -11.64
C LEU A 221 -7.24 -8.48 -10.15
N LEU A 222 -5.98 -8.21 -9.82
CA LEU A 222 -5.49 -8.26 -8.45
C LEU A 222 -5.86 -7.00 -7.65
N PHE A 223 -5.98 -5.85 -8.33
CA PHE A 223 -6.18 -4.55 -7.67
C PHE A 223 -7.35 -3.74 -8.25
N GLY A 224 -7.69 -3.93 -9.53
CA GLY A 224 -8.81 -3.26 -10.17
C GLY A 224 -10.13 -3.97 -9.88
N HIS A 225 -11.00 -3.38 -9.07
CA HIS A 225 -12.30 -3.99 -8.72
C HIS A 225 -13.52 -3.18 -9.15
N ASP A 226 -13.33 -1.90 -9.51
CA ASP A 226 -14.43 -1.01 -9.90
C ASP A 226 -14.05 -0.15 -11.12
N PRO A 227 -14.71 -0.37 -12.28
CA PRO A 227 -14.51 0.42 -13.49
C PRO A 227 -14.84 1.91 -13.36
N GLU A 228 -15.81 2.30 -12.53
CA GLU A 228 -16.19 3.71 -12.35
C GLU A 228 -15.11 4.46 -11.58
N ASN A 229 -14.64 3.87 -10.48
CA ASN A 229 -13.48 4.37 -9.74
C ASN A 229 -12.23 4.48 -10.64
N ALA A 230 -11.99 3.50 -11.52
CA ALA A 230 -10.86 3.55 -12.46
C ALA A 230 -10.92 4.72 -13.45
N ARG A 231 -12.13 5.08 -13.90
CA ARG A 231 -12.35 6.22 -14.80
C ARG A 231 -12.17 7.55 -14.06
N ALA A 232 -12.75 7.69 -12.86
CA ALA A 232 -12.59 8.88 -12.03
C ALA A 232 -11.11 9.10 -11.65
N PHE A 233 -10.43 8.03 -11.27
CA PHE A 233 -9.02 8.02 -10.93
C PHE A 233 -8.12 8.50 -12.08
N SER A 234 -8.46 8.14 -13.32
CA SER A 234 -7.72 8.57 -14.50
C SER A 234 -7.77 10.10 -14.70
N LYS A 235 -8.81 10.79 -14.23
CA LYS A 235 -8.90 12.26 -14.24
C LYS A 235 -7.96 12.90 -13.22
N VAL A 236 -7.85 12.33 -12.02
CA VAL A 236 -6.92 12.79 -10.97
C VAL A 236 -5.48 12.77 -11.48
N LEU A 237 -5.11 11.72 -12.24
CA LEU A 237 -3.76 11.60 -12.81
C LEU A 237 -3.41 12.64 -13.87
N VAL A 238 -4.40 13.19 -14.59
CA VAL A 238 -4.15 14.30 -15.53
C VAL A 238 -3.64 15.52 -14.75
N ASN A 239 -4.19 15.76 -13.57
CA ASN A 239 -3.82 16.89 -12.72
C ASN A 239 -2.49 16.69 -12.02
N ILE A 240 -2.02 15.45 -11.80
CA ILE A 240 -0.70 15.19 -11.22
C ILE A 240 0.42 15.85 -12.05
N ARG A 241 0.28 15.96 -13.38
CA ARG A 241 1.28 16.64 -14.23
C ARG A 241 1.46 18.12 -13.90
N GLN A 242 0.49 18.74 -13.23
CA GLN A 242 0.56 20.14 -12.81
C GLN A 242 1.36 20.32 -11.51
N LEU A 243 1.64 19.23 -10.78
CA LEU A 243 2.48 19.27 -9.58
C LEU A 243 3.96 19.40 -9.92
N GLU A 244 4.74 19.87 -8.94
CA GLU A 244 6.21 19.83 -8.98
C GLU A 244 6.71 18.39 -9.15
N GLU A 245 7.84 18.23 -9.83
CA GLU A 245 8.37 16.91 -10.24
C GLU A 245 8.55 15.93 -9.07
N THR A 246 9.03 16.42 -7.92
CA THR A 246 9.22 15.64 -6.69
C THR A 246 7.90 15.22 -6.05
N GLN A 247 6.85 16.04 -6.19
CA GLN A 247 5.52 15.79 -5.66
C GLN A 247 4.73 14.83 -6.55
N ARG A 248 5.01 14.77 -7.86
CA ARG A 248 4.33 13.85 -8.80
C ARG A 248 4.49 12.40 -8.41
N ALA A 249 5.70 12.01 -8.01
CA ALA A 249 6.01 10.65 -7.59
C ALA A 249 5.10 10.24 -6.44
N VAL A 250 5.12 11.01 -5.35
CA VAL A 250 4.33 10.78 -4.15
C VAL A 250 2.82 10.80 -4.44
N ALA A 251 2.36 11.79 -5.23
CA ALA A 251 0.96 11.89 -5.61
C ALA A 251 0.47 10.61 -6.29
N LEU A 252 1.27 9.98 -7.16
CA LEU A 252 0.90 8.71 -7.78
C LEU A 252 0.67 7.61 -6.75
N PHE A 253 1.52 7.48 -5.73
CA PHE A 253 1.33 6.51 -4.64
C PHE A 253 0.11 6.79 -3.78
N ARG A 254 -0.21 8.05 -3.50
CA ARG A 254 -1.39 8.42 -2.71
C ARG A 254 -2.70 8.28 -3.47
N SER A 255 -2.62 8.33 -4.79
CA SER A 255 -3.80 8.40 -5.64
C SER A 255 -4.49 7.03 -5.79
N HIS A 256 -3.83 5.91 -5.41
CA HIS A 256 -4.43 4.57 -5.48
C HIS A 256 -5.81 4.52 -4.81
N PRO A 257 -6.81 3.92 -5.47
CA PRO A 257 -8.09 3.68 -4.83
C PRO A 257 -7.92 2.75 -3.62
N GLU A 258 -8.91 2.76 -2.73
CA GLU A 258 -8.96 1.78 -1.64
C GLU A 258 -8.89 0.37 -2.22
N TYR A 259 -7.99 -0.45 -1.66
CA TYR A 259 -7.88 -1.85 -2.07
C TYR A 259 -9.13 -2.61 -1.65
N ALA A 260 -9.59 -3.56 -2.45
CA ALA A 260 -10.61 -4.48 -1.98
C ALA A 260 -10.04 -5.27 -0.80
N VAL A 261 -10.59 -5.02 0.38
CA VAL A 261 -10.17 -5.66 1.62
C VAL A 261 -10.87 -7.02 1.69
N PRO A 262 -10.13 -8.15 1.76
CA PRO A 262 -10.74 -9.46 1.99
C PRO A 262 -11.54 -9.45 3.30
N ASN A 263 -12.56 -10.30 3.40
CA ASN A 263 -13.27 -10.45 4.67
C ASN A 263 -12.39 -11.25 5.65
N PHE A 264 -11.93 -10.61 6.71
CA PHE A 264 -11.06 -11.24 7.70
C PHE A 264 -11.90 -11.73 8.88
N THR A 265 -12.13 -13.04 8.96
CA THR A 265 -12.75 -13.66 10.14
C THR A 265 -11.65 -14.09 11.11
N ILE A 266 -11.63 -13.49 12.29
CA ILE A 266 -10.87 -14.01 13.42
C ILE A 266 -11.81 -14.82 14.29
N ALA A 267 -11.58 -16.12 14.38
CA ALA A 267 -12.19 -16.94 15.42
C ALA A 267 -11.53 -16.52 16.76
N VAL A 268 -12.25 -15.69 17.53
CA VAL A 268 -11.86 -15.28 18.89
C VAL A 268 -12.47 -16.27 19.88
#